data_AF-A8AUH6-F1
#
_entry.id   AF-A8AUH6-F1
#
_cell.length_a   1.000
_cell.length_b   1.000
_cell.length_c   1.000
_cell.angle_alpha   90.00
_cell.angle_beta   90.00
_cell.angle_gamma   90.00
#
_symmetry.space_group_name_H-M   'P 1'
#
loop_
_entity.id
_entity.type
_entity.pdbx_description
1 polymer ?
#
loop_
_entity_poly.entity_id
_entity_poly.type
_entity_poly.pdbx_seq_one_letter_code
_entity_poly.pdbx_strand_id
1 'polypeptide(L)'
;MLMLSASKKRLRWGALLANFSIPLMLAGLYSLFMLAHLSMWNWLAIVFLGIGFVLSPVAHVAFYYVGIISKVAYEQSEGKSCSVSNAKLINEVVLFLDITWRVAVGVTALGWLVYSFLIFTNQTILPSYLGILTPLFGSLWVILLVKKLKIGRPYLNGAAFNVAFTIFFILVLWYYLHPF
;
A
#
# COMPACT_ATOMS: atom_id res chain seq x y z
N MET A 1 -16.31 -6.70 -10.40
CA MET A 1 -14.84 -6.49 -10.35
C MET A 1 -14.54 -5.00 -10.21
N LEU A 2 -13.74 -4.62 -9.21
CA LEU A 2 -13.37 -3.21 -8.91
C LEU A 2 -12.67 -2.46 -10.06
N MET A 3 -12.11 -3.19 -11.03
CA MET A 3 -11.27 -2.64 -12.09
C MET A 3 -11.99 -2.34 -13.42
N LEU A 4 -13.22 -2.83 -13.60
CA LEU A 4 -13.95 -2.66 -14.88
C LEU A 4 -14.32 -1.19 -15.14
N SER A 5 -14.63 -0.43 -14.09
CA SER A 5 -15.02 0.98 -14.17
C SER A 5 -13.84 1.94 -14.37
N ALA A 6 -12.59 1.48 -14.29
CA ALA A 6 -11.41 2.31 -14.50
C ALA A 6 -11.07 2.42 -15.98
N SER A 7 -10.78 3.62 -16.50
CA SER A 7 -10.21 3.73 -17.86
C SER A 7 -8.83 3.07 -17.92
N LYS A 8 -8.46 2.50 -19.08
CA LYS A 8 -7.13 1.87 -19.29
C LYS A 8 -6.00 2.88 -18.97
N LYS A 9 -6.19 4.16 -19.33
CA LYS A 9 -5.30 5.28 -18.99
C LYS A 9 -5.14 5.47 -17.48
N ARG A 10 -6.25 5.51 -16.72
CA ARG A 10 -6.21 5.67 -15.25
C ARG A 10 -5.48 4.50 -14.57
N LEU A 11 -5.77 3.28 -15.00
CA LEU A 11 -5.12 2.08 -14.45
C LEU A 11 -3.60 2.10 -14.68
N ARG A 12 -3.18 2.48 -15.90
CA ARG A 12 -1.76 2.62 -16.24
C ARG A 12 -1.07 3.67 -15.37
N TRP A 13 -1.65 4.86 -15.27
CA TRP A 13 -1.07 5.93 -14.46
C TRP A 13 -0.98 5.55 -12.98
N GLY A 14 -2.01 4.92 -12.42
CA GLY A 14 -1.98 4.45 -11.03
C GLY A 14 -0.84 3.47 -10.76
N ALA A 15 -0.64 2.50 -11.67
CA ALA A 15 0.44 1.52 -11.54
C ALA A 15 1.83 2.15 -11.73
N LEU A 16 2.01 3.04 -12.71
CA LEU A 16 3.28 3.74 -12.93
C LEU A 16 3.64 4.64 -11.76
N LEU A 17 2.70 5.44 -11.26
CA LEU A 17 2.94 6.31 -10.10
C LEU A 17 3.35 5.50 -8.87
N ALA A 18 2.64 4.41 -8.56
CA ALA A 18 2.99 3.55 -7.44
C ALA A 18 4.37 2.89 -7.61
N ASN A 19 4.71 2.46 -8.81
CA ASN A 19 6.01 1.85 -9.11
C ASN A 19 7.17 2.87 -8.99
N PHE A 20 7.00 4.06 -9.57
CA PHE A 20 8.03 5.09 -9.55
C PHE A 20 8.09 5.88 -8.23
N SER A 21 7.13 5.69 -7.32
CA SER A 21 7.20 6.25 -5.96
C SER A 21 8.09 5.46 -5.00
N ILE A 22 8.52 4.24 -5.34
CA ILE A 22 9.34 3.42 -4.43
C ILE A 22 10.64 4.10 -3.96
N PRO A 23 11.41 4.82 -4.79
CA PRO A 23 12.56 5.58 -4.30
C PRO A 23 12.20 6.56 -3.18
N LEU A 24 11.03 7.20 -3.23
CA LEU A 24 10.54 8.08 -2.17
C LEU A 24 10.18 7.28 -0.91
N MET A 25 9.63 6.07 -1.06
CA MET A 25 9.38 5.18 0.08
C MET A 25 10.68 4.73 0.75
N LEU A 26 11.74 4.48 -0.02
CA LEU A 26 13.08 4.16 0.51
C LEU A 26 13.73 5.36 1.20
N ALA A 27 13.55 6.58 0.68
CA ALA A 27 13.97 7.79 1.38
C ALA A 27 13.20 7.95 2.71
N GLY A 28 11.89 7.71 2.71
CA GLY A 28 11.08 7.68 3.92
C GLY A 28 11.55 6.62 4.92
N LEU A 29 11.95 5.44 4.44
CA LEU A 29 12.52 4.37 5.27
C LEU A 29 13.81 4.83 6.00
N TYR A 30 14.69 5.53 5.30
CA TYR A 30 15.88 6.13 5.90
C TYR A 30 15.51 7.14 6.99
N SER A 31 14.52 8.00 6.73
CA SER A 31 14.01 8.93 7.75
C SER A 31 13.51 8.19 8.99
N LEU A 32 12.74 7.10 8.83
CA LEU A 32 12.26 6.29 9.97
C LEU A 32 13.40 5.70 10.79
N PHE A 33 14.46 5.23 10.12
CA PHE A 33 15.64 4.71 10.80
C PHE A 33 16.31 5.78 11.67
N MET A 34 16.45 7.00 11.15
CA MET A 34 17.07 8.14 11.84
C MET A 34 16.22 8.68 13.00
N LEU A 35 14.88 8.53 12.93
CA LEU A 35 13.95 8.99 13.98
C LEU A 35 13.87 8.03 15.17
N ALA A 36 14.40 6.81 15.03
CA ALA A 36 14.36 5.77 16.04
C ALA A 36 15.74 5.57 16.70
N HIS A 37 15.75 5.22 17.99
CA HIS A 37 16.98 4.89 18.69
C HIS A 37 17.65 3.66 18.07
N LEU A 38 18.98 3.63 18.12
CA LEU A 38 19.75 2.50 17.60
C LEU A 38 19.46 1.26 18.47
N SER A 39 18.74 0.30 17.91
CA SER A 39 18.36 -0.94 18.59
C SER A 39 18.12 -2.05 17.58
N MET A 40 18.17 -3.31 18.04
CA MET A 40 17.83 -4.46 17.19
C MET A 40 16.40 -4.37 16.64
N TRP A 41 15.47 -3.81 17.43
CA TRP A 41 14.07 -3.62 17.04
C TRP A 41 13.89 -2.57 15.94
N ASN A 42 14.68 -1.48 15.97
CA ASN A 42 14.73 -0.51 14.87
C ASN A 42 15.19 -1.19 13.58
N TRP A 43 16.32 -1.91 13.63
CA TRP A 43 16.80 -2.69 12.48
C TRP A 43 15.75 -3.68 11.95
N LEU A 44 15.08 -4.41 12.84
CA LEU A 44 14.04 -5.36 12.46
C LEU A 44 12.87 -4.67 11.74
N ALA A 45 12.38 -3.54 12.28
CA ALA A 45 11.32 -2.77 11.65
C ALA A 45 11.73 -2.30 10.24
N ILE A 46 12.94 -1.74 10.12
CA ILE A 46 13.45 -1.19 8.87
C ILE A 46 13.71 -2.28 7.82
N VAL A 47 14.21 -3.45 8.21
CA VAL A 47 14.39 -4.59 7.31
C VAL A 47 13.05 -5.07 6.76
N PHE A 48 12.03 -5.27 7.62
CA PHE A 48 10.71 -5.67 7.16
C PHE A 48 10.07 -4.61 6.24
N LEU A 49 10.11 -3.33 6.62
CA LEU A 49 9.59 -2.27 5.77
C LEU A 49 10.35 -2.21 4.43
N GLY A 50 11.68 -2.33 4.44
CA GLY A 50 12.51 -2.34 3.24
C GLY A 50 12.16 -3.49 2.29
N ILE A 51 12.05 -4.72 2.81
CA ILE A 51 11.61 -5.89 2.02
C ILE A 51 10.22 -5.63 1.43
N GLY A 52 9.28 -5.17 2.26
CA GLY A 52 7.92 -4.83 1.83
C GLY A 52 7.89 -3.82 0.69
N PHE A 53 8.68 -2.74 0.77
CA PHE A 53 8.75 -1.70 -0.25
C PHE A 53 9.43 -2.19 -1.54
N VAL A 54 10.46 -3.03 -1.44
CA VAL A 54 11.13 -3.65 -2.60
C VAL A 54 10.20 -4.61 -3.34
N LEU A 55 9.32 -5.33 -2.62
CA LEU A 55 8.35 -6.25 -3.23
C LEU A 55 7.10 -5.54 -3.80
N SER A 56 6.78 -4.34 -3.31
CA SER A 56 5.57 -3.59 -3.70
C SER A 56 5.43 -3.29 -5.20
N PRO A 57 6.50 -2.94 -5.96
CA PRO A 57 6.48 -2.84 -7.43
C PRO A 57 5.79 -3.99 -8.14
N VAL A 58 6.14 -5.22 -7.75
CA VAL A 58 5.65 -6.44 -8.40
C VAL A 58 4.14 -6.54 -8.25
N ALA A 59 3.62 -6.27 -7.04
CA ALA A 59 2.19 -6.27 -6.79
C ALA A 59 1.46 -5.17 -7.59
N HIS A 60 2.00 -3.95 -7.66
CA HIS A 60 1.39 -2.85 -8.41
C HIS A 60 1.35 -3.10 -9.92
N VAL A 61 2.40 -3.69 -10.49
CA VAL A 61 2.44 -4.10 -11.89
C VAL A 61 1.47 -5.25 -12.15
N ALA A 62 1.39 -6.24 -11.24
CA ALA A 62 0.43 -7.34 -11.34
C ALA A 62 -1.02 -6.84 -11.34
N PHE A 63 -1.36 -5.84 -10.51
CA PHE A 63 -2.69 -5.21 -10.51
C PHE A 63 -3.04 -4.60 -11.88
N TYR A 64 -2.08 -3.95 -12.54
CA TYR A 64 -2.30 -3.40 -13.88
C TYR A 64 -2.63 -4.51 -14.88
N TYR A 65 -1.82 -5.58 -14.93
CA TYR A 65 -2.04 -6.68 -15.88
C TYR A 65 -3.35 -7.41 -15.63
N VAL A 66 -3.68 -7.74 -14.37
CA VAL A 66 -4.97 -8.32 -14.00
C VAL A 66 -6.12 -7.44 -14.50
N GLY A 67 -6.04 -6.13 -14.29
CA GLY A 67 -7.07 -5.19 -14.72
C GLY A 67 -7.22 -5.09 -16.24
N ILE A 68 -6.11 -5.09 -17.00
CA ILE A 68 -6.15 -5.07 -18.47
C ILE A 68 -6.70 -6.39 -19.03
N ILE A 69 -6.21 -7.53 -18.56
CA ILE A 69 -6.65 -8.86 -19.01
C ILE A 69 -8.14 -9.05 -18.72
N SER A 70 -8.58 -8.72 -17.50
CA SER A 70 -10.00 -8.81 -17.11
C SER A 70 -10.89 -7.91 -17.95
N LYS A 71 -10.41 -6.71 -18.31
CA LYS A 71 -11.15 -5.78 -19.16
C LYS A 71 -11.28 -6.31 -20.60
N VAL A 72 -10.19 -6.81 -21.18
CA VAL A 72 -10.23 -7.39 -22.54
C VAL A 72 -11.17 -8.59 -22.58
N ALA A 73 -11.11 -9.48 -21.58
CA ALA A 73 -12.01 -10.63 -21.50
C ALA A 73 -13.49 -10.22 -21.37
N TYR A 74 -13.78 -9.15 -20.63
CA TYR A 74 -15.13 -8.59 -20.49
C TYR A 74 -15.63 -7.93 -21.79
N GLU A 75 -14.75 -7.20 -22.49
CA GLU A 75 -15.03 -6.61 -23.81
C GLU A 75 -15.36 -7.72 -24.83
N GLN A 76 -14.58 -8.80 -24.85
CA GLN A 76 -14.79 -9.96 -25.74
C GLN A 76 -16.06 -10.76 -25.42
N SER A 77 -16.51 -10.77 -24.16
CA SER A 77 -17.72 -11.50 -23.78
C SER A 77 -19.00 -10.72 -24.05
N GLU A 78 -18.92 -9.49 -24.58
CA GLU A 78 -20.07 -8.59 -24.77
C GLU A 78 -20.90 -8.41 -23.48
N GLY A 79 -20.23 -8.44 -22.33
CA GLY A 79 -20.91 -8.38 -21.02
C GLY A 79 -21.56 -9.69 -20.56
N LYS A 80 -21.45 -10.78 -21.33
CA LYS A 80 -21.86 -12.15 -20.96
C LYS A 80 -20.75 -12.86 -20.17
N SER A 81 -20.97 -14.13 -19.81
CA SER A 81 -19.96 -14.97 -19.18
C SER A 81 -18.70 -15.10 -20.04
N CYS A 82 -17.53 -14.91 -19.43
CA CYS A 82 -16.24 -15.12 -20.10
C CYS A 82 -16.08 -16.58 -20.55
N SER A 83 -15.32 -16.79 -21.63
CA SER A 83 -14.92 -18.13 -22.08
C SER A 83 -14.10 -18.85 -21.00
N VAL A 84 -14.12 -20.18 -21.02
CA VAL A 84 -13.33 -21.01 -20.07
C VAL A 84 -11.84 -20.69 -20.16
N SER A 85 -11.32 -20.42 -21.37
CA SER A 85 -9.92 -20.03 -21.58
C SER A 85 -9.59 -18.70 -20.91
N ASN A 86 -10.42 -17.67 -21.11
CA ASN A 86 -10.24 -16.36 -20.47
C ASN A 86 -10.36 -16.47 -18.94
N ALA A 87 -11.30 -17.26 -18.43
CA ALA A 87 -11.45 -17.50 -17.01
C ALA A 87 -10.21 -18.17 -16.40
N LYS A 88 -9.63 -19.19 -17.05
CA LYS A 88 -8.38 -19.82 -16.61
C LYS A 88 -7.21 -18.81 -16.56
N LEU A 89 -7.06 -18.01 -17.62
CA LEU A 89 -6.02 -16.98 -17.66
C LEU A 89 -6.18 -15.95 -16.55
N ILE A 90 -7.40 -15.43 -16.34
CA ILE A 90 -7.71 -14.48 -15.26
C ILE A 90 -7.38 -15.07 -13.89
N ASN A 91 -7.77 -16.32 -13.65
CA ASN A 91 -7.50 -16.98 -12.37
C ASN A 91 -5.99 -17.11 -12.11
N GLU A 92 -5.20 -17.46 -13.12
CA GLU A 92 -3.75 -17.56 -13.01
C GLU A 92 -3.10 -16.22 -12.67
N VAL A 93 -3.47 -15.15 -13.37
CA VAL A 93 -2.89 -13.82 -13.09
C VAL A 93 -3.39 -13.23 -11.77
N VAL A 94 -4.61 -13.57 -11.35
CA VAL A 94 -5.12 -13.19 -10.02
C VAL A 94 -4.39 -13.95 -8.92
N LEU A 95 -4.07 -15.23 -9.11
CA LEU A 95 -3.29 -16.01 -8.14
C LEU A 95 -1.89 -15.39 -7.96
N PHE A 96 -1.20 -15.08 -9.05
CA PHE A 96 0.11 -14.43 -8.99
C PHE A 96 0.05 -13.07 -8.29
N LEU A 97 -0.95 -12.26 -8.62
CA LEU A 97 -1.22 -11.00 -7.92
C LEU A 97 -1.46 -11.22 -6.43
N ASP A 98 -2.30 -12.18 -6.06
CA ASP A 98 -2.69 -12.44 -4.67
C ASP A 98 -1.47 -12.85 -3.83
N ILE A 99 -0.62 -13.73 -4.35
CA ILE A 99 0.63 -14.14 -3.70
C ILE A 99 1.54 -12.93 -3.49
N THR A 100 1.87 -12.21 -4.57
CA THR A 100 2.83 -11.09 -4.52
C THR A 100 2.33 -9.95 -3.65
N TRP A 101 1.04 -9.63 -3.72
CA TRP A 101 0.40 -8.61 -2.91
C TRP A 101 0.35 -8.99 -1.43
N ARG A 102 -0.08 -10.22 -1.09
CA ARG A 102 -0.16 -10.65 0.32
C ARG A 102 1.20 -10.68 0.99
N VAL A 103 2.24 -11.14 0.28
CA VAL A 103 3.61 -11.15 0.82
C VAL A 103 4.09 -9.72 1.05
N ALA A 104 3.98 -8.84 0.05
CA ALA A 104 4.40 -7.44 0.19
C ALA A 104 3.66 -6.73 1.34
N VAL A 105 2.33 -6.84 1.39
CA VAL A 105 1.51 -6.22 2.44
C VAL A 105 1.77 -6.84 3.81
N GLY A 106 1.88 -8.16 3.90
CA GLY A 106 2.12 -8.87 5.16
C GLY A 106 3.44 -8.48 5.80
N VAL A 107 4.54 -8.49 5.04
CA VAL A 107 5.86 -8.08 5.54
C VAL A 107 5.86 -6.59 5.89
N THR A 108 5.24 -5.73 5.07
CA THR A 108 5.10 -4.30 5.37
C THR A 108 4.31 -4.06 6.66
N ALA A 109 3.22 -4.81 6.88
CA ALA A 109 2.41 -4.72 8.08
C ALA A 109 3.19 -5.14 9.35
N LEU A 110 4.01 -6.19 9.26
CA LEU A 110 4.92 -6.59 10.34
C LEU A 110 5.93 -5.49 10.66
N GLY A 111 6.55 -4.89 9.64
CA GLY A 111 7.48 -3.77 9.83
C GLY A 111 6.82 -2.58 10.54
N TRP A 112 5.61 -2.20 10.12
CA TRP A 112 4.86 -1.13 10.79
C TRP A 112 4.37 -1.50 12.18
N LEU A 113 4.06 -2.76 12.45
CA LEU A 113 3.70 -3.22 13.80
C LEU A 113 4.88 -3.00 14.76
N VAL A 114 6.07 -3.45 14.37
CA VAL A 114 7.30 -3.25 15.15
C VAL A 114 7.61 -1.76 15.29
N TYR A 115 7.50 -0.98 14.22
CA TYR A 115 7.78 0.46 14.29
C TYR A 115 6.77 1.22 15.18
N SER A 116 5.49 0.85 15.14
CA SER A 116 4.47 1.42 16.04
C SER A 116 4.79 1.11 17.50
N PHE A 117 5.25 -0.11 17.79
CA PHE A 117 5.71 -0.48 19.12
C PHE A 117 6.90 0.38 19.58
N LEU A 118 7.85 0.70 18.70
CA LEU A 118 8.94 1.63 19.01
C LEU A 118 8.42 3.03 19.37
N ILE A 119 7.43 3.55 18.63
CA ILE A 119 6.82 4.85 18.94
C ILE A 119 6.13 4.82 20.31
N PHE A 120 5.33 3.78 20.60
CA PHE A 120 4.62 3.67 21.88
C PHE A 120 5.55 3.49 23.08
N THR A 121 6.71 2.89 22.88
CA THR A 121 7.71 2.65 23.93
C THR A 121 8.74 3.79 24.04
N ASN A 122 8.51 4.92 23.38
CA ASN A 122 9.40 6.09 23.36
C ASN A 122 10.83 5.74 22.88
N GLN A 123 10.95 4.75 21.99
CA GLN A 123 12.20 4.39 21.31
C GLN A 123 12.37 5.17 20.00
N THR A 124 11.55 6.21 19.79
CA THR A 124 11.64 7.16 18.69
C THR A 124 11.47 8.57 19.24
N ILE A 125 11.95 9.57 18.51
CA ILE A 125 11.72 10.99 18.86
C ILE A 125 10.29 11.46 18.59
N LEU A 126 9.47 10.61 17.96
CA LEU A 126 8.08 10.91 17.63
C LEU A 126 7.19 10.78 18.87
N PRO A 127 6.15 11.61 19.00
CA PRO A 127 5.21 11.51 20.11
C PRO A 127 4.39 10.22 19.98
N SER A 128 4.07 9.62 21.13
CA SER A 128 3.43 8.29 21.21
C SER A 128 2.09 8.17 20.45
N TYR A 129 1.32 9.27 20.34
CA TYR A 129 0.05 9.27 19.60
C TYR A 129 0.25 9.04 18.09
N LEU A 130 1.42 9.33 17.52
CA LEU A 130 1.68 8.99 16.11
C LEU A 130 1.76 7.47 15.88
N GLY A 131 1.92 6.67 16.95
CA GLY A 131 1.91 5.21 16.88
C GLY A 131 0.59 4.64 16.36
N ILE A 132 -0.56 5.23 16.70
CA ILE A 132 -1.89 4.80 16.18
C ILE A 132 -2.19 5.38 14.80
N LEU A 133 -1.37 6.34 14.35
CA LEU A 133 -1.49 6.98 13.04
C LEU A 133 -0.48 6.41 12.03
N THR A 134 0.33 5.43 12.42
CA THR A 134 1.18 4.70 11.47
C THR A 134 0.33 4.06 10.37
N PRO A 135 0.90 3.78 9.19
CA PRO A 135 0.15 3.23 8.06
C PRO A 135 -0.58 1.92 8.36
N LEU A 136 -0.10 1.12 9.32
CA LEU A 136 -0.80 -0.08 9.78
C LEU A 136 -2.20 0.26 10.32
N PHE A 137 -2.28 1.06 11.39
CA PHE A 137 -3.55 1.43 12.02
C PHE A 137 -4.31 2.49 11.22
N GLY A 138 -3.59 3.46 10.65
CA GLY A 138 -4.08 4.47 9.72
C GLY A 138 -4.88 3.87 8.57
N SER A 139 -4.43 2.74 8.00
CA SER A 139 -5.15 2.08 6.92
C SER A 139 -6.53 1.57 7.32
N LEU A 140 -6.74 1.16 8.58
CA LEU A 140 -8.05 0.73 9.08
C LEU A 140 -9.04 1.90 9.10
N TRP A 141 -8.57 3.09 9.53
CA TRP A 141 -9.35 4.32 9.48
C TRP A 141 -9.72 4.67 8.03
N VAL A 142 -8.76 4.63 7.11
CA VAL A 142 -9.02 4.92 5.69
C VAL A 142 -10.00 3.91 5.09
N ILE A 143 -9.86 2.62 5.41
CA ILE A 143 -10.80 1.58 4.97
C ILE A 143 -12.20 1.89 5.47
N LEU A 144 -12.36 2.29 6.73
CA LEU A 144 -13.66 2.65 7.28
C LEU A 144 -14.25 3.87 6.54
N LEU A 145 -13.47 4.92 6.31
CA LEU A 145 -13.90 6.11 5.57
C LEU A 145 -14.31 5.79 4.12
N VAL A 146 -13.47 5.06 3.38
CA VAL A 146 -13.71 4.76 1.97
C VAL A 146 -14.77 3.68 1.78
N LYS A 147 -14.81 2.65 2.64
CA LYS A 147 -15.77 1.55 2.50
C LYS A 147 -17.14 1.84 3.13
N LYS A 148 -17.16 2.33 4.37
CA LYS A 148 -18.39 2.52 5.14
C LYS A 148 -19.01 3.88 4.82
N LEU A 149 -18.22 4.94 4.82
CA LEU A 149 -18.72 6.31 4.55
C LEU A 149 -18.70 6.69 3.06
N LYS A 150 -18.16 5.82 2.19
CA LYS A 150 -18.08 6.00 0.73
C LYS A 150 -17.30 7.25 0.30
N ILE A 151 -16.52 7.87 1.18
CA ILE A 151 -15.75 9.08 0.90
C ILE A 151 -14.61 8.74 -0.08
N GLY A 152 -14.44 9.55 -1.13
CA GLY A 152 -13.36 9.39 -2.11
C GLY A 152 -13.52 8.21 -3.08
N ARG A 153 -14.68 7.54 -3.11
CA ARG A 153 -14.98 6.53 -4.13
C ARG A 153 -15.21 7.17 -5.51
N PRO A 154 -14.83 6.49 -6.62
CA PRO A 154 -14.10 5.21 -6.68
C PRO A 154 -12.58 5.35 -6.58
N TYR A 155 -12.05 6.56 -6.46
CA TYR A 155 -10.63 6.88 -6.61
C TYR A 155 -9.73 6.28 -5.51
N LEU A 156 -10.22 6.20 -4.28
CA LEU A 156 -9.46 5.68 -3.15
C LEU A 156 -9.68 4.18 -2.88
N ASN A 157 -10.44 3.49 -3.72
CA ASN A 157 -10.67 2.05 -3.54
C ASN A 157 -9.35 1.27 -3.67
N GLY A 158 -8.96 0.57 -2.61
CA GLY A 158 -7.72 -0.20 -2.58
C GLY A 158 -6.46 0.63 -2.30
N ALA A 159 -6.58 1.95 -2.10
CA ALA A 159 -5.46 2.84 -1.83
C ALA A 159 -5.26 3.13 -0.32
N ALA A 160 -5.91 2.38 0.57
CA ALA A 160 -5.98 2.71 1.98
C ALA A 160 -4.61 2.79 2.67
N PHE A 161 -3.72 1.85 2.35
CA PHE A 161 -2.36 1.86 2.86
C PHE A 161 -1.58 3.08 2.38
N ASN A 162 -1.62 3.39 1.08
CA ASN A 162 -0.92 4.53 0.50
C ASN A 162 -1.42 5.86 1.06
N VAL A 163 -2.73 6.01 1.27
CA VAL A 163 -3.30 7.21 1.90
C VAL A 163 -2.82 7.35 3.34
N ALA A 164 -2.87 6.26 4.12
CA ALA A 164 -2.37 6.28 5.50
C ALA A 164 -0.87 6.58 5.57
N PHE A 165 -0.09 6.03 4.63
CA PHE A 165 1.33 6.32 4.45
C PHE A 165 1.59 7.80 4.20
N THR A 166 0.89 8.40 3.24
CA THR A 166 1.01 9.82 2.94
C THR A 166 0.64 10.69 4.14
N ILE A 167 -0.50 10.39 4.81
CA ILE A 167 -0.93 11.14 6.01
C ILE A 167 0.13 11.04 7.10
N PHE A 168 0.65 9.85 7.39
CA PHE A 168 1.66 9.64 8.42
C PHE A 168 2.92 10.49 8.16
N PHE A 169 3.48 10.45 6.95
CA PHE A 169 4.68 11.23 6.63
C PHE A 169 4.43 12.74 6.61
N ILE A 170 3.22 13.20 6.24
CA ILE A 170 2.84 14.61 6.38
C ILE A 170 2.82 15.01 7.86
N LEU A 171 2.27 14.18 8.75
CA LEU A 171 2.23 14.44 10.18
C LEU A 171 3.63 14.45 10.80
N VAL A 172 4.50 13.52 10.40
CA VAL A 172 5.91 13.50 10.82
C VAL A 172 6.64 14.75 10.35
N LEU A 173 6.45 15.17 9.10
CA LEU A 173 7.05 16.40 8.57
C LEU A 173 6.54 17.63 9.33
N TRP A 174 5.22 17.71 9.56
CA TRP A 174 4.61 18.78 10.34
C TRP A 174 5.19 18.88 11.75
N TYR A 175 5.29 17.74 12.44
CA TYR A 175 5.89 17.67 13.77
C TYR A 175 7.35 18.15 13.78
N TYR A 176 8.13 17.79 12.75
CA TYR A 176 9.53 18.21 12.64
C TYR A 176 9.68 19.72 12.38
N LEU A 177 8.77 20.33 11.61
CA LEU A 177 8.78 21.77 11.31
C LEU A 177 8.19 22.62 12.45
N HIS A 178 7.29 22.05 13.24
CA HIS A 178 6.62 22.71 14.35
C HIS A 178 6.69 21.86 15.63
N PRO A 179 7.89 21.72 16.23
CA PRO A 179 8.02 21.07 17.52
C PRO A 179 7.31 21.95 18.57
N PHE A 180 6.22 21.43 19.14
CA PHE A 180 5.52 22.05 20.26
C PHE A 180 6.23 21.76 21.58
#